data_AF-A0A1X0IQJ6-F1
#
_entry.id   AF-A0A1X0IQJ6-F1
#
_cell.length_a   1.000
_cell.length_b   1.000
_cell.length_c   1.000
_cell.angle_alpha   90.00
_cell.angle_beta   90.00
_cell.angle_gamma   90.00
#
_symmetry.space_group_name_H-M   'P 1'
#
loop_
_entity.id
_entity.type
_entity.pdbx_description
1 polymer ?
#
loop_
_entity_poly.entity_id
_entity_poly.type
_entity_poly.pdbx_seq_one_letter_code
_entity_poly.pdbx_strand_id
1 'polypeptide(L)'
;MFAPIDMERPGLQPPDTPLVRILRHGRSTYEGGAVNWLHEARDEVSRHSETDFFERSTQQWAHPPDADGWFYSYWSYPAHSCDHGCNEEPFVDVRAVRWVNANQIPEGERHVAGRPLNPDGTPHQRRPQPPRRRSFAQIAAN
;
A
#
# COMPACT_ATOMS: atom_id res chain seq x y z
N MET A 1 26.24 -6.22 12.50
CA MET A 1 27.27 -5.46 11.77
C MET A 1 26.65 -5.12 10.42
N PHE A 2 26.25 -3.86 10.22
CA PHE A 2 25.67 -3.42 8.95
C PHE A 2 26.79 -3.26 7.91
N ALA A 3 26.58 -3.72 6.68
CA ALA A 3 27.56 -3.58 5.62
C ALA A 3 27.81 -2.08 5.32
N PRO A 4 29.07 -1.66 5.03
CA PRO A 4 29.34 -0.29 4.66
C PRO A 4 28.62 0.04 3.34
N ILE A 5 27.90 1.16 3.33
CA ILE A 5 27.21 1.66 2.15
C ILE A 5 28.24 2.18 1.16
N ASP A 6 28.28 1.60 -0.04
CA ASP A 6 29.11 2.08 -1.14
C ASP A 6 28.53 3.41 -1.67
N MET A 7 29.25 4.51 -1.39
CA MET A 7 28.88 5.87 -1.79
C MET A 7 29.28 6.19 -3.24
N GLU A 8 30.02 5.31 -3.91
CA GLU A 8 30.65 5.60 -5.21
C GLU A 8 29.81 5.14 -6.42
N ARG A 9 28.67 4.49 -6.20
CA ARG A 9 27.82 4.00 -7.31
C ARG A 9 27.16 5.17 -8.08
N PRO A 10 27.51 5.40 -9.37
CA PRO A 10 26.93 6.48 -10.15
C PRO A 10 25.46 6.20 -10.43
N GLY A 11 24.58 7.13 -10.04
CA GLY A 11 23.11 6.98 -10.09
C GLY A 11 22.43 7.01 -8.72
N LEU A 12 23.22 7.01 -7.63
CA LEU A 12 22.71 7.09 -6.27
C LEU A 12 22.37 8.54 -5.87
N GLN A 13 21.09 8.81 -5.63
CA GLN A 13 20.66 10.03 -4.95
C GLN A 13 21.25 10.11 -3.52
N PRO A 14 21.44 11.32 -2.95
CA PRO A 14 22.01 11.51 -1.61
C PRO A 14 21.35 10.64 -0.52
N PRO A 15 22.11 10.23 0.52
CA PRO A 15 21.63 9.35 1.61
C PRO A 15 20.36 9.81 2.31
N ASP A 16 20.12 11.13 2.36
CA ASP A 16 18.98 11.76 3.01
C ASP A 16 17.82 12.07 2.05
N THR A 17 17.82 11.51 0.84
CA THR A 17 16.71 11.76 -0.09
C THR A 17 15.44 11.11 0.47
N PRO A 18 14.41 11.90 0.84
CA PRO A 18 13.19 11.34 1.37
C PRO A 18 12.46 10.59 0.26
N LEU A 19 12.12 9.34 0.53
CA LEU A 19 11.28 8.51 -0.33
C LEU A 19 9.94 8.30 0.36
N VAL A 20 8.91 8.02 -0.42
CA VAL A 20 7.67 7.46 0.08
C VAL A 20 7.58 6.03 -0.39
N ARG A 21 7.54 5.10 0.56
CA ARG A 21 7.16 3.72 0.30
C ARG A 21 5.66 3.68 0.11
N ILE A 22 5.21 3.08 -1.00
CA ILE A 22 3.80 2.87 -1.29
C ILE A 22 3.55 1.37 -1.25
N LEU A 23 2.60 0.96 -0.43
CA LEU A 23 2.16 -0.42 -0.28
C LEU A 23 0.73 -0.54 -0.82
N ARG A 24 0.47 -1.50 -1.69
CA ARG A 24 -0.86 -1.83 -2.17
C ARG A 24 -1.21 -3.27 -1.86
N HIS A 25 -2.50 -3.47 -1.58
CA HIS A 25 -3.08 -4.77 -1.33
C HIS A 25 -4.32 -4.93 -2.21
N GLY A 26 -4.45 -6.08 -2.86
CA GLY A 26 -5.51 -6.37 -3.81
C GLY A 26 -5.74 -7.86 -4.01
N ARG A 27 -6.65 -8.20 -4.91
CA ARG A 27 -6.98 -9.58 -5.29
C ARG A 27 -6.96 -9.74 -6.81
N SER A 28 -6.51 -10.90 -7.27
CA SER A 28 -6.56 -11.32 -8.67
C SER A 28 -7.19 -12.71 -8.77
N THR A 29 -7.70 -13.07 -9.94
CA THR A 29 -8.18 -14.44 -10.23
C THR A 29 -7.04 -15.43 -10.42
N TYR A 30 -5.86 -14.96 -10.84
CA TYR A 30 -4.65 -15.77 -11.03
C TYR A 30 -3.39 -14.89 -10.95
N GLU A 31 -2.23 -15.50 -10.76
CA GLU A 31 -0.94 -14.81 -10.65
C GLU A 31 -0.60 -14.07 -11.96
N GLY A 32 -0.23 -12.79 -11.85
CA GLY A 32 0.03 -11.92 -13.02
C GLY A 32 -1.24 -11.45 -13.77
N GLY A 33 -2.43 -11.81 -13.28
CA GLY A 33 -3.70 -11.30 -13.80
C GLY A 33 -4.00 -9.85 -13.37
N ALA A 34 -5.12 -9.32 -13.86
CA ALA A 34 -5.60 -8.01 -13.45
C ALA A 34 -5.94 -7.99 -11.95
N VAL A 35 -5.39 -7.00 -11.24
CA VAL A 35 -5.55 -6.87 -9.79
C VAL A 35 -6.66 -5.88 -9.46
N ASN A 36 -7.65 -6.34 -8.71
CA ASN A 36 -8.61 -5.48 -8.03
C ASN A 36 -7.97 -4.93 -6.77
N TRP A 37 -7.47 -3.70 -6.83
CA TRP A 37 -6.81 -3.05 -5.69
C TRP A 37 -7.82 -2.66 -4.61
N LEU A 38 -7.51 -2.98 -3.36
CA LEU A 38 -8.40 -2.77 -2.22
C LEU A 38 -7.91 -1.66 -1.30
N HIS A 39 -6.60 -1.63 -1.01
CA HIS A 39 -6.02 -0.69 -0.06
C HIS A 39 -4.67 -0.17 -0.52
N GLU A 40 -4.38 1.07 -0.12
CA GLU A 40 -3.07 1.69 -0.25
C GLU A 40 -2.60 2.24 1.10
N ALA A 41 -1.37 1.93 1.48
CA ALA A 41 -0.66 2.59 2.55
C ALA A 41 0.57 3.32 2.01
N ARG A 42 0.94 4.40 2.67
CA ARG A 42 2.10 5.22 2.34
C ARG A 42 2.84 5.60 3.60
N ASP A 43 4.15 5.55 3.54
CA ASP A 43 5.01 6.00 4.62
C ASP A 43 6.29 6.65 4.07
N GLU A 44 6.67 7.79 4.63
CA GLU A 44 7.95 8.43 4.32
C GLU A 44 9.09 7.64 4.97
N VAL A 45 10.08 7.28 4.15
CA VAL A 45 11.21 6.43 4.50
C VAL A 45 12.51 7.01 3.92
N SER A 46 13.64 6.48 4.37
CA SER A 46 14.94 6.77 3.78
C SER A 46 15.28 5.79 2.65
N ARG A 47 16.30 6.12 1.85
CA ARG A 47 16.74 5.28 0.72
C ARG A 47 17.19 3.87 1.10
N HIS A 48 17.66 3.66 2.33
CA HIS A 48 18.12 2.35 2.80
C HIS A 48 16.95 1.39 3.07
N SER A 49 15.72 1.90 3.05
CA SER A 49 14.52 1.14 3.37
C SER A 49 14.20 0.03 2.38
N GLU A 50 14.63 0.08 1.12
CA GLU A 50 14.30 -0.96 0.14
C GLU A 50 15.02 -2.27 0.45
N THR A 51 16.36 -2.24 0.55
CA THR A 51 17.16 -3.41 0.92
C THR A 51 16.74 -3.93 2.30
N ASP A 52 16.63 -3.04 3.29
CA ASP A 52 16.19 -3.42 4.64
C ASP A 52 14.79 -4.07 4.64
N PHE A 53 13.89 -3.64 3.75
CA PHE A 53 12.56 -4.20 3.63
C PHE A 53 12.60 -5.64 3.12
N PHE A 54 13.34 -5.90 2.05
CA PHE A 54 13.44 -7.24 1.47
C PHE A 54 14.21 -8.20 2.36
N GLU A 55 15.30 -7.76 3.01
CA GLU A 55 16.06 -8.58 3.98
C GLU A 55 15.21 -9.02 5.18
N ARG A 56 14.25 -8.18 5.60
CA ARG A 56 13.36 -8.46 6.75
C ARG A 56 12.03 -9.08 6.34
N SER A 57 11.74 -9.15 5.03
CA SER A 57 10.48 -9.68 4.54
C SER A 57 10.41 -11.19 4.73
N THR A 58 9.34 -11.67 5.35
CA THR A 58 8.99 -13.09 5.38
C THR A 58 8.26 -13.56 4.13
N GLN A 59 7.83 -12.62 3.28
CA GLN A 59 7.15 -12.86 2.02
C GLN A 59 8.16 -12.99 0.87
N GLN A 60 7.88 -13.89 -0.07
CA GLN A 60 8.60 -13.95 -1.33
C GLN A 60 8.11 -12.82 -2.25
N TRP A 61 9.07 -12.05 -2.80
CA TRP A 61 8.79 -10.98 -3.74
C TRP A 61 9.35 -11.33 -5.12
N ALA A 62 8.61 -10.94 -6.16
CA ALA A 62 9.02 -11.09 -7.55
C ALA A 62 10.10 -10.07 -7.90
N HIS A 63 11.16 -10.55 -8.55
CA HIS A 63 12.26 -9.75 -9.06
C HIS A 63 12.49 -10.08 -10.56
N PRO A 64 12.87 -9.10 -11.41
CA PRO A 64 13.03 -7.67 -11.11
C PRO A 64 11.68 -6.97 -10.87
N PRO A 65 11.66 -5.70 -10.38
CA PRO A 65 10.42 -4.93 -10.39
C PRO A 65 9.91 -4.71 -11.82
N ASP A 66 8.63 -4.33 -11.93
CA ASP A 66 8.04 -3.98 -13.23
C ASP A 66 8.55 -2.63 -13.77
N ALA A 67 8.01 -2.21 -14.92
CA ALA A 67 8.39 -0.94 -15.57
C ALA A 67 8.09 0.31 -14.73
N ASP A 68 7.15 0.23 -13.79
CA ASP A 68 6.75 1.31 -12.89
C ASP A 68 7.43 1.21 -11.51
N GLY A 69 8.34 0.25 -11.34
CA GLY A 69 9.12 0.03 -10.12
C GLY A 69 8.39 -0.76 -9.03
N TRP A 70 7.31 -1.47 -9.36
CA TRP A 70 6.57 -2.31 -8.41
C TRP A 70 7.19 -3.69 -8.26
N PHE A 71 7.30 -4.13 -7.01
CA PHE A 71 7.56 -5.51 -6.63
C PHE A 71 6.26 -6.14 -6.16
N TYR A 72 6.07 -7.41 -6.47
CA TYR A 72 4.82 -8.13 -6.17
C TYR A 72 5.06 -9.37 -5.31
N SER A 73 4.14 -9.67 -4.42
CA SER A 73 4.06 -10.94 -3.68
C SER A 73 2.67 -11.53 -3.89
N TYR A 74 2.62 -12.82 -4.20
CA TYR A 74 1.40 -13.54 -4.56
C TYR A 74 1.14 -14.68 -3.60
N TRP A 75 -0.08 -14.75 -3.09
CA TRP A 75 -0.51 -15.81 -2.17
C TRP A 75 -1.79 -16.43 -2.72
N SER A 76 -1.68 -17.67 -3.21
CA SER A 76 -2.79 -18.39 -3.81
C SER A 76 -3.68 -19.02 -2.75
N TYR A 77 -4.95 -18.65 -2.74
CA TYR A 77 -5.98 -19.24 -1.90
C TYR A 77 -6.85 -20.15 -2.77
N PRO A 78 -6.82 -21.48 -2.55
CA PRO A 78 -7.67 -22.39 -3.29
C PRO A 78 -9.15 -22.17 -2.94
N ALA A 79 -10.04 -22.69 -3.79
CA ALA A 79 -11.45 -22.79 -3.44
C ALA A 79 -11.57 -23.50 -2.09
N HIS A 80 -12.32 -22.90 -1.17
CA HIS A 80 -12.67 -23.55 0.07
C HIS A 80 -14.17 -23.41 0.31
N SER A 81 -14.76 -24.51 0.77
CA SER A 81 -16.12 -24.58 1.25
C SER A 81 -16.04 -24.93 2.73
N CYS A 82 -16.71 -24.17 3.59
CA CYS A 82 -16.88 -24.54 4.99
C CYS A 82 -18.34 -24.90 5.28
N ASP A 83 -18.57 -25.68 6.34
CA ASP A 83 -19.90 -26.13 6.76
C ASP A 83 -20.86 -24.97 7.10
N HIS A 84 -20.31 -23.76 7.28
CA HIS A 84 -21.05 -22.52 7.53
C HIS A 84 -21.37 -21.71 6.27
N GLY A 85 -21.13 -22.26 5.06
CA GLY A 85 -21.54 -21.64 3.80
C GLY A 85 -20.60 -20.58 3.24
N CYS A 86 -19.35 -20.52 3.70
CA CYS A 86 -18.32 -19.73 3.01
C CYS A 86 -17.92 -20.47 1.73
N ASN A 87 -18.57 -20.13 0.62
CA ASN A 87 -18.17 -20.54 -0.72
C ASN A 87 -17.36 -19.38 -1.32
N GLU A 88 -16.06 -19.37 -1.05
CA GLU A 88 -15.16 -18.40 -1.69
C GLU A 88 -14.47 -19.09 -2.88
N GLU A 89 -14.63 -18.50 -4.07
CA GLU A 89 -13.92 -18.94 -5.26
C GLU A 89 -12.41 -18.78 -5.07
N PRO A 90 -11.58 -19.57 -5.79
CA PRO A 90 -10.14 -19.41 -5.74
C PRO A 90 -9.74 -17.98 -6.10
N PHE A 91 -8.79 -17.43 -5.35
CA PHE A 91 -8.23 -16.12 -5.65
C PHE A 91 -6.75 -16.06 -5.28
N VAL A 92 -6.07 -15.07 -5.81
CA VAL A 92 -4.69 -14.73 -5.45
C VAL A 92 -4.72 -13.41 -4.69
N ASP A 93 -4.25 -13.42 -3.45
CA ASP A 93 -3.95 -12.21 -2.71
C ASP A 93 -2.68 -11.60 -3.27
N VAL A 94 -2.75 -10.32 -3.64
CA VAL A 94 -1.66 -9.61 -4.29
C VAL A 94 -1.22 -8.46 -3.40
N ARG A 95 0.06 -8.46 -3.05
CA ARG A 95 0.73 -7.34 -2.37
C ARG A 95 1.72 -6.72 -3.31
N ALA A 96 1.74 -5.39 -3.37
CA ALA A 96 2.70 -4.65 -4.17
C ALA A 96 3.38 -3.58 -3.33
N VAL A 97 4.67 -3.35 -3.58
CA VAL A 97 5.46 -2.30 -2.95
C VAL A 97 6.29 -1.57 -3.99
N ARG A 98 6.43 -0.24 -3.83
CA ARG A 98 7.41 0.57 -4.56
C ARG A 98 7.88 1.75 -3.72
N TRP A 99 8.97 2.36 -4.16
CA TRP A 99 9.52 3.59 -3.58
C TRP A 99 9.50 4.71 -4.61
N VAL A 100 9.02 5.88 -4.20
CA VAL A 100 8.94 7.07 -5.05
C VAL A 100 9.61 8.23 -4.34
N ASN A 101 10.25 9.14 -5.07
CA ASN A 101 10.78 10.36 -4.46
C ASN A 101 9.66 11.14 -3.76
N ALA A 102 9.90 11.58 -2.52
CA ALA A 102 8.87 12.28 -1.73
C ALA A 102 8.44 13.61 -2.36
N ASN A 103 9.27 14.24 -3.21
CA ASN A 103 8.90 15.44 -3.96
C ASN A 103 7.83 15.20 -5.04
N GLN A 104 7.57 13.95 -5.43
CA GLN A 104 6.50 13.58 -6.36
C GLN A 104 5.14 13.42 -5.66
N ILE A 105 5.12 13.41 -4.31
CA ILE A 105 3.91 13.22 -3.51
C ILE A 105 3.67 14.46 -2.63
N PRO A 106 2.47 15.06 -2.69
CA PRO A 106 2.10 16.16 -1.80
C PRO A 106 2.31 15.77 -0.33
N GLU A 107 2.86 16.68 0.48
CA GLU A 107 3.23 16.40 1.88
C GLU A 107 2.08 15.78 2.69
N GLY A 108 0.86 16.31 2.54
CA GLY A 108 -0.35 15.79 3.21
C GLY A 108 -0.79 14.39 2.75
N GLU A 109 -0.15 13.81 1.74
CA GLU A 109 -0.42 12.46 1.24
C GLU A 109 0.74 11.48 1.40
N ARG A 110 1.86 11.88 2.03
CA ARG A 110 3.02 11.01 2.21
C ARG A 110 2.81 9.94 3.28
N HIS A 111 1.87 10.18 4.19
CA HIS A 111 1.51 9.26 5.27
C HIS A 111 0.05 8.83 5.12
N VAL A 112 -0.18 7.56 4.80
CA VAL A 112 -1.51 6.96 4.63
C VAL A 112 -1.53 5.62 5.32
N ALA A 113 -2.37 5.47 6.35
CA ALA A 113 -2.53 4.23 7.10
C ALA A 113 -3.67 3.35 6.55
N GLY A 114 -3.55 2.89 5.30
CA GLY A 114 -4.53 1.97 4.69
C GLY A 114 -5.80 2.66 4.21
N ARG A 115 -5.70 3.42 3.12
CA ARG A 115 -6.83 4.07 2.44
C ARG A 115 -7.49 3.08 1.47
N PRO A 116 -8.82 2.94 1.47
CA PRO A 116 -9.50 2.12 0.48
C PRO A 116 -9.31 2.68 -0.92
N LEU A 117 -9.17 1.79 -1.89
CA LEU A 117 -9.09 2.09 -3.31
C LEU A 117 -10.39 1.68 -4.01
N ASN A 118 -10.70 2.37 -5.09
CA ASN A 118 -11.70 1.94 -6.06
C ASN A 118 -11.14 0.76 -6.89
N PRO A 119 -11.99 0.01 -7.61
CA PRO A 119 -11.55 -1.08 -8.48
C PRO A 119 -10.52 -0.67 -9.55
N ASP A 120 -10.55 0.59 -9.99
CA ASP A 120 -9.59 1.18 -10.93
C ASP A 120 -8.25 1.60 -10.25
N GLY A 121 -8.09 1.35 -8.95
CA GLY A 121 -6.90 1.68 -8.17
C GLY A 121 -6.82 3.15 -7.73
N THR A 122 -7.87 3.95 -7.96
CA THR A 122 -7.90 5.34 -7.51
C THR A 122 -8.28 5.44 -6.03
N PRO A 123 -7.76 6.44 -5.27
CA PRO A 123 -8.14 6.64 -3.88
C PRO A 123 -9.64 6.86 -3.73
N HIS A 124 -10.28 6.10 -2.84
CA HIS A 124 -11.69 6.33 -2.54
C HIS A 124 -11.83 7.69 -1.83
N GLN A 125 -12.53 8.63 -2.44
CA GLN A 125 -12.85 9.90 -1.80
C GLN A 125 -13.94 9.66 -0.76
N ARG A 126 -13.64 9.87 0.54
CA ARG A 126 -14.73 10.05 1.51
C ARG A 126 -15.45 11.34 1.13
N ARG A 127 -16.73 11.24 0.75
CA ARG A 127 -17.58 12.44 0.68
C ARG A 127 -17.47 13.15 2.03
N PRO A 128 -17.24 14.47 2.07
CA PRO A 128 -17.32 15.23 3.30
C PRO A 128 -18.65 14.93 3.96
N GLN A 129 -18.63 14.29 5.13
CA GLN A 129 -19.84 14.19 5.92
C GLN A 129 -20.23 15.62 6.28
N PRO A 130 -21.46 16.07 5.96
CA PRO A 130 -21.92 17.36 6.44
C PRO A 130 -21.75 17.37 7.97
N PRO A 131 -21.21 18.45 8.56
CA PRO A 131 -21.05 18.52 9.99
C PRO A 131 -22.40 18.21 10.63
N ARG A 132 -22.46 17.16 11.47
CA ARG A 132 -23.65 16.85 12.26
C ARG A 132 -23.99 18.12 13.05
N ARG A 133 -25.02 18.84 12.62
CA ARG A 133 -25.60 19.94 13.40
C ARG A 133 -25.99 19.33 14.75
N ARG A 134 -25.22 19.62 15.80
CA ARG A 134 -25.68 19.46 17.17
C ARG A 134 -26.81 20.48 17.35
N SER A 135 -28.04 20.07 17.11
CA SER A 135 -29.20 20.82 17.59
C SER A 135 -29.19 20.72 19.12
N PHE A 136 -28.65 21.74 19.77
CA PHE A 136 -28.96 21.98 21.17
C PHE A 136 -30.41 22.43 21.24
N ALA A 137 -31.31 21.51 21.60
CA ALA A 137 -32.66 21.89 22.00
C ALA A 137 -32.52 22.76 23.26
N GLN A 138 -32.79 24.05 23.13
CA GLN A 138 -33.01 24.93 24.27
C GLN A 138 -34.28 24.42 24.97
N ILE A 139 -34.09 23.78 26.13
CA ILE A 139 -35.18 23.51 27.05
C ILE A 139 -35.53 24.87 27.67
N ALA A 140 -36.62 25.48 27.18
CA ALA A 140 -37.22 26.64 27.80
C ALA A 140 -37.87 26.22 29.13
N ALA A 141 -37.55 26.96 30.18
CA ALA A 141 -38.11 26.83 31.51
C ALA A 141 -39.60 27.12 31.55
N ASN A 142 -40.33 26.40 32.39
CA ASN A 142 -41.51 26.84 33.13
C ASN A 142 -41.52 26.14 34.48
#